data_AF-A0A7M2YTP2-F1
#
_entry.id   AF-A0A7M2YTP2-F1
#
_cell.length_a   1.000
_cell.length_b   1.000
_cell.length_c   1.000
_cell.angle_alpha   90.00
_cell.angle_beta   90.00
_cell.angle_gamma   90.00
#
_symmetry.space_group_name_H-M   'P 1'
#
loop_
_entity.id
_entity.type
_entity.pdbx_description
1 polymer ?
#
loop_
_entity_poly.entity_id
_entity_poly.type
_entity_poly.pdbx_seq_one_letter_code
_entity_poly.pdbx_strand_id
1 'polypeptide(L)' 'MAGALAERDFVAKLERAGFSEIEVLEHKPMGIDDCALYPLFDDEILTLMRTLIAPEKQRAVGVAVVVRARR' A
#
# COMPACT_ATOMS: atom_id res chain seq x y z
N MET A 1 8.31 3.90 5.87
CA MET A 1 7.05 3.60 6.59
C MET A 1 6.45 2.38 5.91
N ALA A 2 6.12 1.32 6.65
CA ALA A 2 5.40 0.19 6.09
C ALA A 2 4.16 -0.05 6.97
N GLY A 3 2.99 -0.01 6.34
CA GLY A 3 1.68 -0.15 6.97
C GLY A 3 0.59 0.14 5.96
N ALA A 4 -0.55 -0.55 6.04
CA ALA A 4 -1.74 -0.17 5.30
C ALA A 4 -2.18 1.23 5.77
N LEU A 5 -2.23 2.19 4.85
CA LEU A 5 -2.58 3.57 5.13
C LEU A 5 -3.64 4.02 4.13
N ALA A 6 -4.68 4.68 4.61
CA ALA A 6 -5.62 5.34 3.71
C ALA A 6 -4.88 6.43 2.92
N GLU A 7 -5.13 6.52 1.62
CA GLU A 7 -4.47 7.51 0.74
C GLU A 7 -4.57 8.94 1.30
N ARG A 8 -5.75 9.32 1.81
CA ARG A 8 -5.98 10.63 2.44
C ARG A 8 -5.06 10.90 3.62
N ASP A 9 -4.81 9.89 4.45
CA ASP A 9 -3.91 10.03 5.60
C ASP A 9 -2.45 10.13 5.15
N PHE A 10 -2.09 9.50 4.03
CA PHE A 10 -0.77 9.65 3.42
C PHE A 10 -0.56 11.07 2.91
N VAL A 11 -1.52 11.62 2.16
CA VAL A 11 -1.46 13.02 1.67
C VAL A 11 -1.34 14.00 2.84
N ALA A 12 -2.18 13.86 3.87
CA ALA A 12 -2.13 14.74 5.03
C ALA A 12 -0.77 14.66 5.79
N LYS A 13 -0.11 13.49 5.79
CA LYS A 13 1.23 13.34 6.37
C LYS A 13 2.30 14.02 5.51
N LEU A 14 2.20 13.95 4.18
CA LEU A 14 3.11 14.64 3.27
C LEU A 14 3.00 16.17 3.43
N GLU A 15 1.79 16.70 3.51
CA GLU A 15 1.56 18.14 3.78
C GLU A 15 2.21 18.57 5.10
N ARG A 16 2.00 17.81 6.18
CA ARG A 16 2.62 18.07 7.49
C ARG A 16 4.14 17.98 7.48
N ALA A 17 4.71 17.17 6.58
CA ALA A 17 6.15 17.08 6.38
C ALA A 17 6.73 18.21 5.51
N GLY A 18 5.89 19.16 5.07
CA GLY A 18 6.27 20.32 4.28
C GLY A 18 6.29 20.08 2.77
N PHE A 19 5.66 19.01 2.29
CA PHE A 19 5.48 18.80 0.86
C PHE A 19 4.23 19.51 0.34
N SER A 20 4.28 19.99 -0.90
CA SER A 20 3.19 20.64 -1.63
C SER A 20 3.05 20.06 -3.05
N GLU A 21 2.04 20.51 -3.80
CA GLU A 21 1.77 20.01 -5.16
C GLU A 21 1.68 18.46 -5.21
N ILE A 22 0.94 17.88 -4.26
CA ILE A 22 0.82 16.43 -4.12
C ILE A 22 -0.16 15.90 -5.17
N GLU A 23 0.33 15.05 -6.06
CA GLU A 23 -0.40 14.44 -7.16
C GLU A 23 -0.28 12.91 -7.09
N VAL A 24 -1.41 12.20 -7.10
CA VAL A 24 -1.44 10.75 -7.23
C VAL A 24 -1.41 10.41 -8.72
N LEU A 25 -0.32 9.77 -9.17
CA LEU A 25 -0.07 9.47 -10.57
C LEU A 25 -0.63 8.13 -11.01
N GLU A 26 -0.72 7.17 -10.08
CA GLU A 26 -1.09 5.80 -10.42
C GLU A 26 -1.73 5.09 -9.24
N HIS A 27 -2.73 4.25 -9.54
CA HIS A 27 -3.31 3.24 -8.66
C HIS A 27 -3.11 1.86 -9.28
N LYS A 28 -2.40 0.97 -8.58
CA LYS A 28 -2.18 -0.42 -9.00
C LYS A 28 -2.75 -1.38 -7.98
N PRO A 29 -3.59 -2.35 -8.38
CA PRO A 29 -3.95 -3.46 -7.50
C PRO A 29 -2.69 -4.17 -7.00
N MET A 30 -2.70 -4.54 -5.72
CA MET A 30 -1.62 -5.24 -5.06
C MET A 30 -2.15 -6.58 -4.54
N GLY A 31 -1.51 -7.67 -4.93
CA GLY A 31 -1.83 -9.02 -4.47
C GLY A 31 -0.96 -9.48 -3.29
N ILE A 32 -1.25 -10.68 -2.77
CA ILE A 32 -0.45 -11.29 -1.68
C ILE A 32 1.00 -11.51 -2.11
N ASP A 33 1.25 -11.88 -3.36
CA ASP A 33 2.62 -12.09 -3.85
C ASP A 33 3.42 -10.79 -3.93
N ASP A 34 2.76 -9.66 -4.20
CA ASP A 34 3.39 -8.33 -4.13
C ASP A 34 3.69 -7.94 -2.68
N CYS A 35 2.82 -8.31 -1.72
CA CYS A 35 3.06 -8.10 -0.29
C CYS A 35 4.39 -8.70 0.17
N ALA A 36 4.77 -9.87 -0.38
CA ALA A 36 5.99 -10.59 -0.01
C ALA A 36 7.28 -9.81 -0.34
N LEU A 37 7.20 -8.78 -1.17
CA LEU A 37 8.34 -7.89 -1.48
C LEU A 37 8.63 -6.88 -0.36
N TYR A 38 7.72 -6.73 0.60
CA TYR A 38 7.84 -5.73 1.66
C TYR A 38 8.11 -6.41 3.02
N PRO A 39 9.14 -5.97 3.78
CA PRO A 39 9.49 -6.55 5.08
C PRO A 39 8.39 -6.53 6.15
N LEU A 40 7.29 -5.80 5.90
CA LEU A 40 6.13 -5.77 6.78
C LEU A 40 5.31 -7.06 6.75
N PHE A 41 5.33 -7.79 5.63
CA PHE A 41 4.58 -9.02 5.45
C PHE A 41 5.53 -10.20 5.56
N ASP A 42 5.72 -10.70 6.78
CA ASP A 42 6.49 -11.91 7.01
C ASP A 42 5.73 -13.17 6.54
N ASP A 43 6.42 -14.30 6.56
CA ASP A 43 5.89 -15.58 6.07
C ASP A 43 4.63 -16.03 6.84
N GLU A 44 4.53 -15.69 8.13
CA GLU A 44 3.37 -16.02 8.96
C GLU A 44 2.15 -15.20 8.51
N ILE A 45 2.31 -13.89 8.32
CA ILE A 45 1.27 -13.01 7.81
C ILE A 45 0.85 -13.41 6.40
N LEU A 46 1.80 -13.68 5.51
CA LEU A 46 1.51 -14.10 4.14
C LEU A 46 0.72 -15.42 4.10
N THR A 47 1.08 -16.36 4.98
CA THR A 47 0.34 -17.62 5.14
C THR A 47 -1.09 -17.35 5.61
N LEU A 48 -1.25 -16.53 6.64
CA LEU A 48 -2.56 -16.18 7.16
C LEU A 48 -3.43 -15.49 6.10
N MET A 49 -2.87 -14.56 5.33
CA MET A 49 -3.56 -13.90 4.23
C MET A 49 -4.05 -14.91 3.18
N ARG A 50 -3.23 -15.89 2.78
CA ARG A 50 -3.63 -16.92 1.82
C ARG A 50 -4.71 -17.85 2.35
N THR A 51 -4.75 -18.09 3.66
CA THR A 51 -5.77 -18.91 4.31
C THR A 51 -7.10 -18.18 4.46
N LEU A 52 -7.06 -16.90 4.84
CA LEU A 52 -8.27 -16.15 5.21
C LEU A 52 -8.90 -15.40 4.03
N ILE A 53 -8.12 -14.97 3.04
CA ILE A 53 -8.62 -14.20 1.91
C ILE A 53 -9.07 -15.16 0.82
N ALA A 54 -10.31 -15.01 0.35
CA ALA A 54 -10.85 -15.83 -0.73
C ALA A 54 -9.95 -15.80 -1.98
N PRO A 55 -9.66 -16.93 -2.65
CA PRO A 55 -8.68 -17.03 -3.73
C PRO A 55 -8.84 -15.97 -4.83
N GLU A 56 -10.08 -15.66 -5.21
CA GLU A 56 -10.40 -14.68 -6.24
C GLU A 56 -10.06 -13.23 -5.85
N LYS A 57 -9.87 -12.95 -4.55
CA LYS A 57 -9.50 -11.65 -3.99
C LYS A 57 -8.00 -11.52 -3.72
N GLN A 58 -7.25 -12.63 -3.69
CA GLN A 58 -5.83 -12.62 -3.33
C GLN A 58 -4.95 -11.82 -4.30
N ARG A 59 -5.41 -11.59 -5.54
CA ARG A 59 -4.73 -10.76 -6.54
C ARG A 59 -4.93 -9.24 -6.36
N ALA A 60 -5.81 -8.83 -5.44
CA ALA A 60 -6.18 -7.43 -5.23
C ALA A 60 -6.59 -7.20 -3.76
N VAL A 61 -5.64 -7.40 -2.85
CA VAL A 61 -5.82 -7.22 -1.40
C VAL A 61 -5.54 -5.79 -0.95
N GLY A 62 -4.88 -4.99 -1.79
CA GLY A 62 -4.60 -3.57 -1.55
C GLY A 62 -4.44 -2.79 -2.85
N VAL A 63 -4.12 -1.51 -2.71
CA VAL A 63 -3.80 -0.61 -3.82
C VAL A 63 -2.47 0.07 -3.52
N ALA A 64 -1.51 -0.09 -4.40
CA ALA A 64 -0.28 0.67 -4.41
C ALA A 64 -0.53 2.01 -5.13
N VAL A 65 -0.05 3.11 -4.54
CA VAL A 65 -0.14 4.45 -5.13
C VAL A 65 1.24 5.02 -5.41
N VAL A 66 1.39 5.66 -6.56
CA VAL A 66 2.58 6.46 -6.88
C VAL A 66 2.21 7.92 -6.71
N VAL A 67 2.97 8.63 -5.88
CA VAL A 67 2.71 10.04 -5.57
C VAL A 67 3.90 10.90 -6.01
N ARG A 68 3.62 11.99 -6.69
CA ARG A 68 4.56 13.09 -6.92
C ARG A 68 4.25 14.20 -5.93
N ALA A 69 5.28 14.78 -5.32
CA ALA A 69 5.16 15.97 -4.50
C ALA A 69 6.41 16.83 -4.64
N ARG A 70 6.29 18.13 -4.35
CA ARG A 70 7.40 19.09 -4.26
C ARG A 70 7.62 19.49 -2.82
N ARG A 71 8.80 20.05 -2.52
CA ARG A 71 9.19 20.52 -1.19
C ARG A 71 9.51 22.00 -1.26
#